data_AF-A0A1J5EJV8-F1
#
_entry.id   AF-A0A1J5EJV8-F1
#
_cell.length_a   1.000
_cell.length_b   1.000
_cell.length_c   1.000
_cell.angle_alpha   90.00
_cell.angle_beta   90.00
_cell.angle_gamma   90.00
#
_symmetry.space_group_name_H-M   'P 1'
#
loop_
_entity.id
_entity.type
_entity.pdbx_description
1 polymer ?
#
loop_
_entity_poly.entity_id
_entity_poly.type
_entity_poly.pdbx_seq_one_letter_code
_entity_poly.pdbx_strand_id
1 'polypeptide(L)'
;MMAGRSVRINVSIPEEILDSLNQLALPRNRSRLICESLRHYILQKKNAELEKKLEEGYRACAKESTALARQFEEVDLEGWG
;
A
#
# COMPACT_ATOMS: atom_id res chain seq x y z
N MET A 1 -15.57 -0.35 15.70
CA MET A 1 -15.96 0.76 14.79
C MET A 1 -15.31 2.02 15.31
N MET A 2 -14.45 2.69 14.54
CA MET A 2 -13.93 4.01 14.94
C MET A 2 -15.00 5.04 14.60
N ALA A 3 -15.69 5.57 15.62
CA ALA A 3 -16.68 6.63 15.48
C ALA A 3 -15.97 7.97 15.20
N GLY A 4 -15.41 8.11 14.00
CA GLY A 4 -14.85 9.35 13.49
C GLY A 4 -15.96 10.24 12.90
N ARG A 5 -15.80 11.56 13.00
CA ARG A 5 -16.70 12.55 12.40
C ARG A 5 -16.86 12.26 10.90
N SER A 6 -18.10 12.09 10.45
CA SER A 6 -18.41 11.97 9.02
C SER A 6 -18.44 13.34 8.35
N VAL A 7 -17.80 13.48 7.19
CA VAL A 7 -17.87 14.68 6.35
C VAL A 7 -18.68 14.35 5.10
N ARG A 8 -19.61 15.23 4.72
CA ARG A 8 -20.36 15.09 3.45
C ARG A 8 -19.53 15.69 2.33
N ILE A 9 -19.36 14.92 1.26
CA ILE A 9 -18.64 15.32 0.05
C ILE A 9 -19.60 15.16 -1.12
N ASN A 10 -19.67 16.16 -2.01
CA ASN A 10 -20.42 16.07 -3.26
C ASN A 10 -19.45 15.66 -4.36
N VAL A 11 -19.73 14.54 -5.03
CA VAL A 11 -18.93 14.01 -6.13
C VAL A 11 -19.86 13.60 -7.26
N SER A 12 -19.42 13.81 -8.50
CA SER A 12 -20.07 13.24 -9.67
C SER A 12 -19.58 11.82 -9.87
N ILE A 13 -20.51 10.89 -10.07
CA ILE A 13 -20.21 9.48 -10.32
C ILE A 13 -20.95 9.09 -11.60
N PRO A 14 -20.32 8.31 -12.50
CA PRO A 14 -21.01 7.77 -13.67
C PRO A 14 -22.22 6.93 -13.27
N GLU A 15 -23.27 6.97 -14.10
CA GLU A 15 -24.54 6.31 -13.81
C GLU A 15 -24.37 4.78 -13.72
N GLU A 16 -23.54 4.21 -14.60
CA GLU A 16 -23.25 2.78 -14.62
C GLU A 16 -22.61 2.28 -13.31
N ILE A 17 -21.82 3.13 -12.66
CA ILE A 17 -21.20 2.81 -11.37
C ILE A 17 -22.24 2.90 -10.26
N LEU A 18 -23.10 3.91 -10.29
CA LEU A 18 -24.19 4.05 -9.31
C LEU A 18 -25.14 2.86 -9.37
N ASP A 19 -25.47 2.38 -10.57
CA ASP A 19 -26.32 1.21 -10.80
C ASP A 19 -25.66 -0.06 -10.28
N SER A 20 -24.38 -0.28 -10.59
CA SER A 20 -23.61 -1.40 -10.04
C SER A 20 -23.61 -1.38 -8.51
N LEU A 21 -23.48 -0.19 -7.92
CA LEU A 21 -23.50 0.00 -6.47
C LEU A 21 -24.88 -0.30 -5.87
N ASN A 22 -25.96 -0.01 -6.60
CA ASN A 22 -27.34 -0.32 -6.21
C ASN A 22 -27.65 -1.81 -6.26
N GLN A 23 -27.06 -2.54 -7.20
CA GLN A 23 -27.21 -4.00 -7.29
C GLN A 23 -26.52 -4.69 -6.12
N LEU A 24 -25.39 -4.15 -5.66
CA LEU A 24 -24.58 -4.74 -4.58
C LEU A 24 -25.02 -4.34 -3.18
N ALA A 25 -25.65 -3.16 -3.02
CA ALA A 25 -26.02 -2.64 -1.71
C ALA A 25 -27.35 -1.87 -1.75
N LEU A 26 -28.20 -2.17 -0.75
CA LEU A 26 -29.38 -1.35 -0.47
C LEU A 26 -28.98 0.13 -0.27
N PRO A 27 -29.88 1.10 -0.55
CA PRO A 27 -29.56 2.53 -0.49
C PRO A 27 -28.92 2.99 0.83
N ARG A 28 -29.31 2.37 1.95
CA ARG A 28 -28.81 2.68 3.30
C ARG A 28 -27.36 2.22 3.54
N ASN A 29 -26.84 1.32 2.70
CA ASN A 29 -25.50 0.74 2.80
C ASN A 29 -24.50 1.32 1.77
N ARG A 30 -24.93 2.22 0.87
CA ARG A 30 -24.05 2.82 -0.14
C ARG A 30 -22.84 3.53 0.46
N SER A 31 -23.07 4.36 1.47
CA SER A 31 -22.00 5.11 2.15
C SER A 31 -20.97 4.16 2.77
N ARG A 32 -21.43 3.05 3.35
CA ARG A 32 -20.54 2.03 3.94
C ARG A 32 -19.68 1.37 2.86
N LEU A 33 -20.30 0.93 1.76
CA LEU A 33 -19.59 0.27 0.67
C LEU A 33 -18.56 1.22 0.05
N ILE A 34 -18.94 2.46 -0.26
CA ILE A 34 -18.01 3.49 -0.78
C ILE A 34 -16.84 3.70 0.18
N CYS A 35 -17.09 3.83 1.49
CA CYS A 35 -16.03 4.01 2.48
C CYS A 35 -15.09 2.78 2.58
N GLU A 36 -15.63 1.56 2.48
CA GLU A 36 -14.85 0.33 2.49
C GLU A 36 -13.99 0.22 1.23
N SER A 37 -14.54 0.49 0.04
CA SER A 37 -13.80 0.52 -1.23
C SER A 37 -12.69 1.56 -1.23
N LEU A 38 -12.96 2.79 -0.74
CA LEU A 38 -11.95 3.84 -0.62
C LEU A 38 -10.83 3.46 0.34
N ARG A 39 -11.16 2.86 1.49
CA ARG A 39 -10.15 2.36 2.44
C ARG A 39 -9.23 1.32 1.79
N HIS A 40 -9.81 0.37 1.07
CA HIS A 40 -9.05 -0.66 0.39
C HIS A 40 -8.13 -0.06 -0.68
N TYR A 41 -8.66 0.83 -1.51
CA TYR A 41 -7.88 1.50 -2.56
C TYR A 41 -6.72 2.34 -2.00
N ILE A 42 -6.96 3.11 -0.93
CA ILE A 42 -5.92 3.91 -0.28
C ILE A 42 -4.82 3.00 0.29
N LEU A 43 -5.18 1.89 0.93
CA LEU A 43 -4.22 0.94 1.47
C LEU A 43 -3.36 0.33 0.36
N GLN A 44 -3.97 -0.12 -0.73
CA GLN A 44 -3.25 -0.66 -1.88
C GLN A 44 -2.28 0.36 -2.49
N LYS A 45 -2.70 1.62 -2.65
CA LYS A 45 -1.82 2.68 -3.14
C LYS A 45 -0.62 2.93 -2.23
N LYS A 46 -0.84 3.00 -0.91
CA LYS A 46 0.25 3.17 0.05
C LYS A 46 1.25 2.02 0.02
N ASN A 47 0.76 0.78 -0.08
CA ASN A 47 1.63 -0.39 -0.16
C ASN A 47 2.46 -0.39 -1.45
N ALA A 48 1.84 -0.08 -2.60
CA ALA A 48 2.56 0.01 -3.87
C ALA A 48 3.64 1.11 -3.86
N GLU A 49 3.35 2.26 -3.24
CA GLU A 49 4.35 3.33 -3.06
C GLU A 49 5.50 2.90 -2.12
N LEU A 50 5.18 2.15 -1.06
CA LEU A 50 6.18 1.64 -0.13
C LEU A 50 7.09 0.61 -0.82
N GLU A 51 6.53 -0.34 -1.55
CA GLU A 51 7.27 -1.34 -2.33
C GLU A 51 8.23 -0.68 -3.31
N LYS A 52 7.76 0.34 -4.04
CA LYS A 52 8.60 1.10 -4.96
C LYS A 52 9.78 1.78 -4.26
N LYS A 53 9.55 2.41 -3.11
CA LYS A 53 10.61 3.04 -2.31
C LYS A 53 11.61 2.03 -1.77
N LEU A 54 11.14 0.86 -1.32
CA LEU A 54 12.01 -0.22 -0.88
C LEU A 54 12.89 -0.72 -2.03
N GLU A 55 12.31 -0.95 -3.21
CA GLU A 55 13.06 -1.36 -4.40
C GLU A 55 14.14 -0.33 -4.76
N GLU A 56 13.79 0.96 -4.79
CA GLU A 56 14.75 2.05 -5.05
C GLU A 56 15.88 2.08 -4.01
N GLY A 57 15.55 1.94 -2.72
CA GLY A 57 16.53 1.87 -1.63
C GLY A 57 17.47 0.67 -1.76
N TYR A 58 16.94 -0.53 -2.02
CA TYR A 58 17.74 -1.73 -2.24
C TYR A 58 18.66 -1.59 -3.44
N ARG A 59 18.17 -1.03 -4.56
CA ARG A 59 19.00 -0.78 -5.75
C ARG A 59 20.12 0.22 -5.47
N ALA A 60 19.83 1.29 -4.74
CA ALA A 60 20.80 2.32 -4.38
C ALA A 60 21.92 1.77 -3.48
N CYS A 61 21.56 0.95 -2.49
CA CYS A 61 22.50 0.36 -1.54
C CYS A 61 23.16 -0.94 -2.02
N ALA A 62 22.84 -1.43 -3.22
CA ALA A 62 23.31 -2.72 -3.72
C ALA A 62 24.84 -2.80 -3.79
N LYS A 63 25.49 -1.76 -4.33
CA LYS A 63 26.96 -1.72 -4.48
C LYS A 63 27.67 -1.71 -3.12
N GLU A 64 27.23 -0.85 -2.21
CA GLU A 64 27.77 -0.75 -0.86
C GLU A 64 27.56 -2.04 -0.07
N SER A 65 26.38 -2.65 -0.17
CA SER A 65 26.08 -3.93 0.48
C SER A 65 26.95 -5.07 -0.06
N THR A 66 27.16 -5.16 -1.37
CA THR A 66 28.08 -6.16 -1.95
C THR A 66 29.54 -5.92 -1.58
N ALA A 67 29.97 -4.66 -1.46
CA ALA A 67 31.33 -4.33 -1.05
C ALA A 67 31.56 -4.69 0.42
N LEU A 68 30.59 -4.39 1.28
CA LEU A 68 30.62 -4.75 2.69
C LEU A 68 30.61 -6.27 2.89
N ALA A 69 29.75 -7.00 2.17
CA ALA A 69 29.70 -8.46 2.25
C ALA A 69 31.06 -9.12 1.92
N ARG A 70 31.75 -8.63 0.89
CA ARG A 70 33.10 -9.11 0.53
C ARG A 70 34.14 -8.84 1.62
N GLN A 71 34.07 -7.67 2.28
CA GLN A 71 34.98 -7.36 3.39
C GLN A 71 34.78 -8.30 4.58
N PHE A 72 33.56 -8.78 4.81
CA PHE A 72 33.29 -9.77 5.85
C PHE A 72 33.69 -11.18 5.44
N GLU A 73 33.54 -11.57 4.17
CA GLU A 73 34.07 -12.86 3.66
C GLU A 73 35.59 -12.98 3.83
N GLU A 74 36.33 -11.89 3.67
CA GLU A 74 37.78 -11.86 3.89
C GLU A 74 38.16 -12.07 5.37
N VAL A 75 37.28 -11.72 6.31
CA VAL A 75 37.52 -11.85 7.77
C VAL A 75 37.03 -13.20 8.32
N ASP A 76 35.99 -13.79 7.72
CA ASP A 76 35.39 -15.05 8.20
C ASP A 76 36.30 -16.29 7.97
N LEU A 77 37.28 -16.19 7.06
CA LEU A 77 38.24 -17.27 6.77
C LEU A 77 39.39 -17.39 7.77
N GLU A 78 39.55 -16.43 8.71
CA GLU A 78 40.66 -16.43 9.68
C GLU A 78 40.26 -16.86 11.10
N GLY A 79 38.96 -17.05 11.38
CA GLY A 79 38.44 -17.14 12.76
C GLY A 79 37.78 -18.45 13.21
N TRP A 80 37.64 -19.46 12.34
CA TRP A 80 36.90 -20.71 12.64
C TRP A 80 37.78 -21.98 12.60
N GLY A 81 39.10 -21.82 12.80
CA GLY A 81 40.07 -22.92 12.90
C GLY A 81 40.42 -23.29 14.33
#